data_AF-A0A1H0JGP4-F1
#
_entry.id   AF-A0A1H0JGP4-F1
#
_cell.length_a   1.000
_cell.length_b   1.000
_cell.length_c   1.000
_cell.angle_alpha   90.00
_cell.angle_beta   90.00
_cell.angle_gamma   90.00
#
_symmetry.space_group_name_H-M   'P 1'
#
loop_
_entity.id
_entity.type
_entity.pdbx_description
1 polymer ?
#
loop_
_entity_poly.entity_id
_entity_poly.type
_entity_poly.pdbx_seq_one_letter_code
_entity_poly.pdbx_strand_id
1 'polypeptide(L)'
;RGLSDFAADPAGTFIFRFEPASVVRRLSPGSKLLGTPLVPVVYRIDMRDPNSLFVSQAFRMRNRDLVYVSNAPFTELSKVLSAFSGVTGPLSSVATAYYYAK
;
A
#
# COMPACT_ATOMS: atom_id res chain seq x y z
N ARG A 1 21.07 4.53 -12.38
CA ARG A 1 20.21 5.13 -11.33
C ARG A 1 19.02 4.21 -11.19
N GLY A 2 19.06 3.32 -10.19
CA GLY A 2 18.16 2.18 -10.05
C GLY A 2 16.85 2.54 -9.36
N LEU A 3 15.78 1.85 -9.78
CA LEU A 3 14.44 1.94 -9.23
C LEU A 3 14.47 1.74 -7.70
N SER A 4 13.72 2.57 -7.00
CA SER A 4 13.44 2.41 -5.58
C SER A 4 12.52 1.19 -5.37
N ASP A 5 13.09 -0.01 -5.32
CA ASP A 5 12.38 -1.29 -5.24
C ASP A 5 11.67 -1.60 -3.89
N PHE A 6 11.69 -0.69 -2.91
CA PHE A 6 11.33 -1.03 -1.52
C PHE A 6 10.26 -0.13 -0.89
N ALA A 7 9.07 0.00 -1.51
CA ALA A 7 7.95 0.67 -0.85
C ALA A 7 6.56 0.07 -1.08
N ALA A 8 6.37 -0.95 -1.92
CA ALA A 8 5.05 -1.56 -2.11
C ALA A 8 4.73 -2.57 -0.98
N ASP A 9 3.52 -2.51 -0.41
CA ASP A 9 2.98 -3.59 0.44
C ASP A 9 2.32 -4.65 -0.45
N PRO A 10 2.85 -5.88 -0.52
CA PRO A 10 2.20 -6.95 -1.26
C PRO A 10 0.81 -7.31 -0.70
N ALA A 11 0.51 -7.01 0.58
CA ALA A 11 -0.75 -7.36 1.23
C ALA A 11 -1.94 -6.46 0.87
N GLY A 12 -1.70 -5.31 0.22
CA GLY A 12 -2.73 -4.36 -0.15
C GLY A 12 -2.77 -4.09 -1.65
N THR A 13 -2.86 -5.18 -2.43
CA THR A 13 -3.22 -5.07 -3.85
C THR A 13 -4.74 -5.10 -3.98
N PHE A 14 -5.30 -4.07 -4.62
CA PHE A 14 -6.73 -3.89 -4.82
C PHE A 14 -7.05 -3.74 -6.31
N ILE A 15 -8.12 -4.39 -6.76
CA ILE A 15 -8.64 -4.25 -8.12
C ILE A 15 -10.05 -3.67 -8.04
N PHE A 16 -10.25 -2.52 -8.65
CA PHE A 16 -11.53 -1.86 -8.79
C PHE A 16 -12.12 -2.21 -10.15
N ARG A 17 -13.30 -2.82 -10.13
CA ARG A 17 -14.01 -3.25 -11.35
C ARG A 17 -15.49 -2.95 -11.25
N PHE A 18 -16.08 -2.54 -12.37
CA PHE A 18 -17.53 -2.51 -12.52
C PHE A 18 -18.04 -3.88 -12.97
N GLU A 19 -18.75 -4.58 -12.09
CA GLU A 19 -19.38 -5.86 -12.41
C GLU A 19 -20.88 -5.68 -12.70
N PRO A 20 -21.47 -6.50 -13.58
CA PRO A 20 -22.91 -6.52 -13.77
C PRO A 20 -23.63 -6.87 -12.47
N ALA A 21 -24.81 -6.28 -12.24
CA ALA A 21 -25.62 -6.57 -11.05
C ALA A 21 -25.95 -8.06 -10.87
N SER A 22 -26.00 -8.84 -11.95
CA SER A 22 -26.20 -10.30 -11.90
C SER A 22 -25.04 -11.04 -11.23
N VAL A 23 -23.79 -10.60 -11.46
CA VAL A 23 -22.59 -11.16 -10.82
C VAL A 23 -22.59 -10.78 -9.35
N VAL A 24 -22.85 -9.51 -9.04
CA VAL A 24 -22.87 -9.04 -7.64
C VAL A 24 -24.00 -9.69 -6.84
N ARG A 25 -25.16 -9.98 -7.44
CA ARG A 25 -26.24 -10.68 -6.75
C ARG A 25 -25.85 -12.08 -6.29
N ARG A 26 -24.92 -12.74 -6.99
CA ARG A 26 -24.38 -14.05 -6.59
C ARG A 26 -23.33 -13.94 -5.49
N LEU A 27 -22.56 -12.85 -5.46
CA LEU A 27 -21.48 -12.63 -4.50
C LEU A 27 -21.97 -11.97 -3.21
N SER A 28 -22.88 -11.01 -3.32
CA SER A 28 -23.46 -10.21 -2.24
C SER A 28 -24.93 -9.87 -2.57
N PRO A 29 -25.86 -10.79 -2.29
CA PRO A 29 -27.29 -10.63 -2.61
C PRO A 29 -27.94 -9.41 -1.94
N GLY A 30 -27.40 -8.94 -0.81
CA GLY A 30 -27.92 -7.82 -0.02
C GLY A 30 -27.28 -6.46 -0.34
N SER A 31 -26.47 -6.34 -1.40
CA SER A 31 -25.80 -5.09 -1.72
C SER A 31 -26.80 -4.00 -2.11
N LYS A 32 -26.72 -2.84 -1.45
CA LYS A 32 -27.56 -1.65 -1.73
C LYS A 32 -27.32 -1.08 -3.13
N LEU A 33 -26.22 -1.46 -3.77
CA LEU A 33 -25.82 -0.99 -5.09
C LEU A 33 -26.43 -1.82 -6.24
N LEU A 34 -27.19 -2.89 -5.94
CA LEU A 34 -27.83 -3.74 -6.96
C LEU A 34 -28.93 -3.03 -7.80
N GLY A 35 -29.25 -1.78 -7.49
CA GLY A 35 -30.15 -0.94 -8.28
C GLY A 35 -29.53 -0.35 -9.55
N THR A 36 -28.20 -0.42 -9.70
CA THR A 36 -27.50 0.06 -10.91
C THR A 36 -27.12 -1.10 -11.84
N PRO A 37 -27.13 -0.91 -13.18
CA PRO A 37 -26.71 -1.96 -14.12
C PRO A 37 -25.28 -2.44 -13.92
N LEU A 38 -24.40 -1.49 -13.55
CA LEU A 38 -22.99 -1.72 -13.23
C LEU A 38 -22.75 -1.34 -11.77
N VAL A 39 -22.15 -2.25 -11.02
CA VAL A 39 -21.88 -2.11 -9.59
C VAL A 39 -20.36 -2.08 -9.38
N PRO A 40 -19.82 -1.05 -8.71
CA PRO A 40 -18.40 -1.03 -8.37
C PRO A 40 -18.09 -2.11 -7.34
N VAL A 41 -17.11 -2.95 -7.65
CA VAL A 41 -16.61 -4.04 -6.81
C VAL A 41 -15.12 -3.85 -6.59
N VAL A 42 -14.69 -4.03 -5.35
CA VAL A 42 -13.27 -4.00 -4.97
C VAL A 42 -12.85 -5.41 -4.59
N TYR A 43 -11.90 -5.97 -5.34
CA TYR A 43 -11.24 -7.23 -5.01
C TYR A 43 -9.93 -6.92 -4.28
N ARG A 44 -9.70 -7.54 -3.12
CA ARG A 44 -8.42 -7.47 -2.41
C ARG A 44 -7.67 -8.77 -2.64
N ILE A 45 -6.42 -8.67 -3.06
CA ILE A 45 -5.50 -9.79 -3.23
C ILE A 45 -4.37 -9.61 -2.23
N ASP A 46 -4.21 -10.58 -1.34
CA ASP A 46 -3.07 -10.63 -0.43
C ASP A 46 -1.94 -11.41 -1.10
N MET A 47 -0.94 -10.72 -1.64
CA MET A 47 0.18 -11.38 -2.32
C MET A 47 1.18 -12.05 -1.35
N ARG A 48 0.95 -11.98 -0.03
CA ARG A 48 1.73 -12.75 0.95
C ARG A 48 1.26 -14.21 1.05
N ASP A 49 0.01 -14.48 0.68
CA ASP A 49 -0.53 -15.85 0.64
C ASP A 49 -0.26 -16.47 -0.75
N PRO A 50 0.54 -17.56 -0.83
CA PRO A 50 0.78 -18.27 -2.09
C PRO A 50 -0.50 -18.71 -2.80
N ASN A 51 -1.56 -19.06 -2.08
CA ASN A 51 -2.84 -19.45 -2.69
C ASN A 51 -3.45 -18.30 -3.49
N SER A 52 -3.34 -17.07 -2.96
CA SER A 52 -3.82 -15.86 -3.64
C SER A 52 -3.03 -15.58 -4.92
N LEU A 53 -1.75 -15.96 -4.97
CA LEU A 53 -0.93 -15.85 -6.20
C LEU A 53 -1.50 -16.75 -7.31
N PHE A 54 -1.86 -18.01 -7.01
CA PHE A 54 -2.48 -18.89 -7.99
C PHE A 54 -3.85 -18.39 -8.46
N VAL A 55 -4.68 -17.87 -7.54
CA VAL A 55 -6.00 -17.32 -7.91
C VAL A 55 -5.85 -16.05 -8.77
N SER A 56 -4.83 -15.23 -8.52
CA SER A 56 -4.57 -14.02 -9.31
C SER A 56 -4.20 -14.31 -10.77
N GLN A 57 -3.53 -15.43 -11.05
CA GLN A 57 -3.23 -15.87 -12.42
C GLN A 57 -4.50 -16.18 -13.22
N ALA A 58 -5.53 -16.69 -12.55
CA ALA A 58 -6.83 -16.96 -13.18
C ALA A 58 -7.68 -15.69 -13.35
N PHE A 59 -7.31 -14.59 -12.70
CA PHE A 59 -8.05 -13.33 -12.79
C PHE A 59 -7.76 -12.62 -14.12
N ARG A 60 -8.66 -12.77 -15.09
CA ARG A 60 -8.55 -12.07 -16.37
C ARG A 60 -8.88 -10.59 -16.18
N MET A 61 -7.91 -9.72 -16.46
CA MET A 61 -8.11 -8.27 -16.51
C MET A 61 -9.08 -7.91 -17.63
N ARG A 62 -9.97 -6.96 -17.36
CA ARG A 62 -10.97 -6.42 -18.30
C ARG A 62 -10.68 -4.95 -18.57
N ASN A 63 -11.25 -4.45 -19.67
CA ASN A 63 -11.14 -3.03 -19.98
C ASN A 63 -11.73 -2.19 -18.82
N ARG A 64 -11.01 -1.13 -18.42
CA ARG A 64 -11.35 -0.23 -17.31
C ARG A 64 -11.22 -0.81 -15.90
N ASP A 65 -10.48 -1.90 -15.73
CA ASP A 65 -10.02 -2.28 -14.39
C ASP A 65 -8.95 -1.31 -13.91
N LEU A 66 -9.07 -0.86 -12.66
CA LEU A 66 -8.05 -0.08 -11.99
C LEU A 66 -7.36 -0.95 -10.94
N VAL A 67 -6.04 -1.06 -11.03
CA VAL A 67 -5.21 -1.77 -10.05
C VAL A 67 -4.53 -0.73 -9.17
N TYR A 68 -4.70 -0.86 -7.86
CA TYR A 68 -4.05 -0.05 -6.85
C TYR A 68 -3.22 -0.95 -5.94
N VAL A 69 -1.94 -0.59 -5.74
CA VAL A 69 -1.05 -1.30 -4.81
C VAL A 69 -0.70 -0.31 -3.69
N SER A 70 -1.08 -0.66 -2.46
CA SER A 70 -0.75 0.16 -1.30
C SER A 70 0.73 0.11 -0.98
N ASN A 71 1.27 1.15 -0.36
CA ASN A 71 2.64 1.14 0.14
C ASN A 71 2.75 0.45 1.51
N ALA A 72 3.90 -0.20 1.77
CA ALA A 72 4.17 -0.93 3.02
C ALA A 72 4.19 0.01 4.23
N PRO A 73 3.57 -0.36 5.37
CA PRO A 73 3.54 0.46 6.59
C PRO A 73 4.91 0.54 7.33
N PHE A 74 6.05 0.38 6.65
CA PHE A 74 7.36 0.36 7.31
C PHE A 74 8.47 1.10 6.57
N THR A 75 8.16 2.07 5.72
CA THR A 75 9.17 3.03 5.22
C THR A 75 9.17 4.37 5.95
N GLU A 76 8.21 4.61 6.85
CA GLU A 76 8.15 5.83 7.65
C GLU A 76 8.86 5.72 9.01
N LEU A 77 8.78 4.57 9.70
CA LEU A 77 9.39 4.41 11.03
C LEU A 77 10.92 4.53 11.01
N SER A 78 11.59 3.92 10.01
CA SER A 78 13.04 4.08 9.87
C SER A 78 13.44 5.53 9.56
N LYS A 79 12.64 6.27 8.77
CA LYS A 79 12.87 7.71 8.51
C LYS A 79 12.70 8.53 9.79
N VAL A 80 11.66 8.27 10.57
CA VAL A 80 11.43 8.95 11.86
C VAL A 80 12.57 8.63 12.83
N LEU A 81 12.96 7.37 13.00
CA LEU A 81 14.07 6.98 13.89
C LEU A 81 15.42 7.58 13.44
N SER A 82 15.70 7.63 12.13
CA SER A 82 16.92 8.27 11.59
C SER A 82 16.91 9.80 11.74
N ALA A 83 15.75 10.45 11.62
CA ALA A 83 15.60 11.87 11.85
C ALA A 83 15.77 12.22 13.34
N PHE A 84 15.28 11.36 14.24
CA PHE A 84 15.46 11.53 15.69
C PHE A 84 16.91 11.25 16.16
N SER A 85 17.65 10.33 15.53
CA SER A 85 19.08 10.10 15.84
C SER A 85 20.01 11.19 15.30
N GLY A 86 19.58 11.94 14.29
CA GLY A 86 20.37 13.05 13.71
C GLY A 86 20.32 14.35 14.51
N VAL A 87 19.36 14.49 15.45
CA VAL A 87 19.19 15.70 16.28
C VAL A 87 19.97 15.60 17.61
N THR A 88 20.43 14.42 18.00
CA THR A 88 21.13 14.20 19.28
C THR A 88 22.66 14.08 19.20
N GLY A 89 23.28 14.22 18.01
CA GLY A 89 24.74 14.27 17.88
C GLY A 89 25.20 15.33 16.88
N PRO A 90 25.97 16.39 17.26
CA PRO A 90 26.70 16.63 18.51
C PRO A 90 26.44 18.02 19.13
N LEU A 91 25.67 18.11 20.22
CA LEU A 91 25.78 19.27 21.14
C LEU A 91 27.13 19.29 21.89
N SER A 92 27.90 18.20 21.83
CA SER A 92 29.24 18.12 22.39
C SER A 92 30.27 19.00 21.65
N SER A 93 30.01 19.41 20.39
CA SER A 93 30.95 20.24 19.62
C SER A 93 30.87 21.74 19.95
N VAL A 94 29.83 22.20 20.66
CA VAL A 94 29.70 23.62 21.06
C VAL A 94 30.29 23.87 22.45
N ALA A 95 30.21 22.88 23.34
CA ALA A 95 30.79 22.98 24.69
C ALA A 95 32.33 23.01 24.67
N THR A 96 32.98 22.32 23.73
CA THR A 96 34.45 22.39 23.58
C THR A 96 34.90 23.72 22.97
N ALA A 97 34.16 24.24 21.98
CA ALA A 97 34.49 25.53 21.36
C ALA A 97 34.45 26.70 22.37
N TYR A 98 33.56 26.65 23.36
CA TYR A 98 33.50 27.66 24.43
C TYR A 98 34.65 27.56 25.44
N TYR A 99 35.19 26.37 25.69
CA TYR A 99 36.32 26.17 26.61
C TYR A 99 37.68 26.56 26.01
N TYR A 100 37.80 26.65 24.69
CA TYR A 100 39.04 27.08 23.99
C TYR A 100 39.07 28.58 23.64
N ALA A 101 38.00 29.32 23.88
CA ALA A 101 37.86 30.74 23.52
C ALA A 101 37.97 31.72 24.71
N LYS A 102 38.53 31.29 25.84
CA LYS A 102 38.83 32.13 27.02
C LYS A 102 40.31 32.01 27.38
#